data_AF-A0A849STS1-F1
#
_entry.id   AF-A0A849STS1-F1
#
_cell.length_a   1.000
_cell.length_b   1.000
_cell.length_c   1.000
_cell.angle_alpha   90.00
_cell.angle_beta   90.00
_cell.angle_gamma   90.00
#
_symmetry.space_group_name_H-M   'P 1'
#
loop_
_entity.id
_entity.type
_entity.pdbx_description
1 polymer ?
#
loop_
_entity_poly.entity_id
_entity_poly.type
_entity_poly.pdbx_seq_one_letter_code
_entity_poly.pdbx_strand_id
1 'polypeptide(L)'
;MQKNARAFVIFLLLCSPAYGEDLTVQSLSDGACWLEENENTDSLKIASFNDKETLLINKEDMSIKVSELLVKGLSSPLVLSERSLHCGAYGSSIVMKLDYQGRAACLWLKIKKGQLEVRSLGGLEPTKSQLCDGYKWGELIIGLKSSLQKNELISHFMHNTFSNVAVVSTNLIKVTLREEFFGKELEVIESIKKEIDVKYIELNTIQHPVGLATPLR
;
A
#
# COMPACT_ATOMS: atom_id res chain seq x y z
N MET A 1 14.35 -77.43 30.04
CA MET A 1 13.29 -77.02 29.08
C MET A 1 12.21 -76.25 29.83
N GLN A 2 12.19 -74.93 29.72
CA GLN A 2 10.95 -74.15 29.84
C GLN A 2 11.17 -72.80 29.18
N LYS A 3 10.32 -72.57 28.17
CA LYS A 3 10.21 -71.36 27.37
C LYS A 3 9.83 -70.18 28.27
N ASN A 4 10.25 -68.98 27.92
CA ASN A 4 9.33 -67.88 27.58
C ASN A 4 10.12 -66.58 27.41
N ALA A 5 10.28 -66.22 26.14
CA ALA A 5 10.67 -64.89 25.69
C ALA A 5 9.74 -63.86 26.35
N ARG A 6 10.25 -63.13 27.34
CA ARG A 6 9.55 -61.99 27.91
C ARG A 6 9.92 -60.74 27.15
N ALA A 7 8.97 -60.37 26.29
CA ALA A 7 8.58 -58.99 26.05
C ALA A 7 9.66 -58.07 25.48
N PHE A 8 10.06 -58.34 24.24
CA PHE A 8 10.48 -57.32 23.29
C PHE A 8 9.22 -56.69 22.67
N VAL A 9 8.42 -56.02 23.48
CA VAL A 9 7.19 -55.33 23.05
C VAL A 9 7.15 -54.02 23.81
N ILE A 10 6.76 -52.94 23.13
CA ILE A 10 6.81 -51.53 23.54
C ILE A 10 8.12 -50.81 23.11
N PHE A 11 8.50 -50.95 21.85
CA PHE A 11 9.18 -49.88 21.09
C PHE A 11 8.43 -49.61 19.78
N LEU A 12 7.10 -49.57 19.87
CA LEU A 12 6.17 -49.51 18.73
C LEU A 12 5.06 -48.47 18.96
N LEU A 13 5.39 -47.37 19.66
CA LEU A 13 4.44 -46.31 20.03
C LEU A 13 4.86 -44.90 19.57
N LEU A 14 5.83 -44.76 18.66
CA LEU A 14 6.29 -43.43 18.20
C LEU A 14 6.33 -43.29 16.67
N CYS A 15 5.42 -43.94 15.97
CA CYS A 15 5.13 -43.63 14.58
C CYS A 15 3.67 -43.19 14.44
N SER A 16 3.28 -42.16 15.19
CA SER A 16 2.13 -41.36 14.77
C SER A 16 2.51 -40.75 13.42
N PRO A 17 1.75 -41.00 12.33
CA PRO A 17 1.94 -40.23 11.12
C PRO A 17 1.65 -38.78 11.50
N ALA A 18 2.69 -37.94 11.50
CA ALA A 18 2.49 -36.51 11.45
C ALA A 18 1.76 -36.25 10.14
N TYR A 19 0.45 -36.06 10.21
CA TYR A 19 -0.32 -35.50 9.12
C TYR A 19 0.17 -34.06 8.99
N GLY A 20 1.21 -33.87 8.19
CA GLY A 20 1.51 -32.56 7.64
C GLY A 20 0.32 -32.19 6.77
N GLU A 21 -0.44 -31.18 7.19
CA GLU A 21 -1.39 -30.57 6.28
C GLU A 21 -0.58 -30.01 5.12
N ASP A 22 -0.77 -30.60 3.95
CA ASP A 22 -0.22 -30.09 2.71
C ASP A 22 -1.01 -28.81 2.41
N LEU A 23 -0.47 -27.68 2.87
CA LEU A 23 -0.94 -26.36 2.49
C LEU A 23 -0.72 -26.22 0.99
N THR A 24 -1.71 -26.64 0.20
CA THR A 24 -1.72 -26.44 -1.25
C THR A 24 -1.64 -24.95 -1.52
N VAL A 25 -0.43 -24.48 -1.84
CA VAL A 25 -0.17 -23.14 -2.35
C VAL A 25 -0.87 -23.06 -3.71
N GLN A 26 -2.12 -22.58 -3.70
CA GLN A 26 -2.88 -22.37 -4.92
C GLN A 26 -2.25 -21.19 -5.66
N SER A 27 -1.56 -21.50 -6.76
CA SER A 27 -0.99 -20.60 -7.77
C SER A 27 0.30 -19.83 -7.40
N LEU A 28 1.39 -20.17 -8.11
CA LEU A 28 2.67 -19.45 -8.20
C LEU A 28 2.74 -18.68 -9.53
N SER A 29 1.88 -17.69 -9.69
CA SER A 29 2.00 -16.69 -10.75
C SER A 29 1.77 -15.34 -10.11
N ASP A 30 2.76 -14.46 -10.21
CA ASP A 30 2.65 -13.01 -9.95
C ASP A 30 2.78 -12.50 -8.50
N GLY A 31 3.25 -13.33 -7.56
CA GLY A 31 3.55 -12.93 -6.19
C GLY A 31 2.80 -13.78 -5.19
N ALA A 32 3.53 -14.54 -4.38
CA ALA A 32 2.91 -15.40 -3.38
C ALA A 32 3.05 -14.78 -1.99
N CYS A 33 1.94 -14.74 -1.28
CA CYS A 33 1.93 -14.54 0.16
C CYS A 33 1.01 -15.59 0.79
N TRP A 34 1.21 -15.83 2.06
CA TRP A 34 0.29 -16.60 2.88
C TRP A 34 -0.16 -15.75 4.07
N LEU A 35 -1.41 -15.91 4.45
CA LEU A 35 -2.10 -15.13 5.46
C LEU A 35 -2.90 -16.07 6.36
N GLU A 36 -2.75 -15.89 7.68
CA GLU A 36 -3.61 -16.51 8.69
C GLU A 36 -4.09 -15.42 9.65
N GLU A 37 -5.41 -15.32 9.78
CA GLU A 37 -6.09 -14.46 10.74
C GLU A 37 -6.68 -15.34 11.85
N ASN A 38 -6.30 -15.06 13.10
CA ASN A 38 -6.81 -15.79 14.25
C ASN A 38 -7.72 -14.87 15.08
N GLU A 39 -9.03 -15.04 14.91
CA GLU A 39 -10.06 -14.20 15.57
C GLU A 39 -9.99 -14.27 17.11
N ASN A 40 -9.57 -15.40 17.69
CA ASN A 40 -9.50 -15.57 19.14
C ASN A 40 -8.33 -14.81 19.79
N THR A 41 -7.26 -14.58 19.03
CA THR A 41 -6.03 -13.92 19.51
C THR A 41 -5.80 -12.56 18.88
N ASP A 42 -6.72 -12.13 18.01
CA ASP A 42 -6.64 -10.91 17.20
C ASP A 42 -5.30 -10.78 16.45
N SER A 43 -4.70 -11.93 16.09
CA SER A 43 -3.37 -12.01 15.51
C SER A 43 -3.40 -12.23 14.01
N LEU A 44 -2.50 -11.53 13.33
CA LEU A 44 -2.28 -11.57 11.90
C LEU A 44 -0.90 -12.14 11.63
N LYS A 45 -0.86 -13.26 10.91
CA LYS A 45 0.38 -13.86 10.42
C LYS A 45 0.44 -13.69 8.92
N ILE A 46 1.53 -13.12 8.43
CA ILE A 46 1.80 -12.95 7.01
C ILE A 46 3.15 -13.59 6.70
N ALA A 47 3.21 -14.40 5.66
CA ALA A 47 4.46 -14.82 5.03
C ALA A 47 4.50 -14.26 3.61
N SER A 48 5.53 -13.48 3.28
CA SER A 48 5.79 -12.95 1.95
C SER A 48 6.92 -13.75 1.31
N PHE A 49 6.59 -14.58 0.32
CA PHE A 49 7.59 -15.46 -0.29
C PHE A 49 8.56 -14.67 -1.19
N ASN A 50 8.07 -13.63 -1.88
CA ASN A 50 8.91 -12.78 -2.73
C ASN A 50 9.84 -11.87 -1.90
N ASP A 51 9.39 -11.37 -0.74
CA ASP A 51 10.27 -10.61 0.16
C ASP A 51 11.20 -11.51 0.99
N LYS A 52 10.86 -12.80 1.13
CA LYS A 52 11.48 -13.75 2.08
C LYS A 52 11.35 -13.29 3.53
N GLU A 53 10.18 -12.74 3.85
CA GLU A 53 9.89 -12.09 5.13
C GLU A 53 8.61 -12.65 5.74
N THR A 54 8.53 -12.59 7.07
CA THR A 54 7.33 -12.96 7.83
C THR A 54 6.99 -11.86 8.82
N LEU A 55 5.70 -11.62 9.03
CA LEU A 55 5.20 -10.69 10.04
C LEU A 55 4.18 -11.41 10.93
N LEU A 56 4.36 -11.28 12.24
CA LEU A 56 3.35 -11.61 13.24
C LEU A 56 3.00 -10.31 13.97
N ILE A 57 1.73 -9.91 13.94
CA ILE A 57 1.28 -8.67 14.57
C ILE A 57 -0.19 -8.79 14.96
N ASN A 58 -0.63 -8.20 16.07
CA ASN A 58 -2.06 -8.07 16.39
C ASN A 58 -2.62 -6.72 15.88
N LYS A 59 -3.93 -6.50 15.92
CA LYS A 59 -4.52 -5.25 15.37
C LYS A 59 -4.14 -4.00 16.16
N GLU A 60 -3.98 -4.11 17.48
CA GLU A 60 -3.57 -3.00 18.34
C GLU A 60 -2.13 -2.56 18.03
N ASP A 61 -1.18 -3.48 18.02
CA ASP A 61 0.22 -3.25 17.68
C ASP A 61 0.38 -2.71 16.25
N MET A 62 -0.45 -3.18 15.32
CA MET A 62 -0.48 -2.64 13.96
C MET A 62 -0.86 -1.16 13.97
N SER A 63 -1.90 -0.78 14.71
CA SER A 63 -2.36 0.60 14.81
C SER A 63 -1.32 1.50 15.47
N ILE A 64 -0.63 1.02 16.51
CA ILE A 64 0.49 1.71 17.16
C ILE A 64 1.63 1.92 16.17
N LYS A 65 2.11 0.86 15.50
CA LYS A 65 3.21 0.96 14.54
C LYS A 65 2.89 1.88 13.36
N VAL A 66 1.67 1.84 12.84
CA VAL A 66 1.23 2.75 11.76
C VAL A 66 1.27 4.20 12.24
N SER A 67 0.82 4.45 13.46
CA SER A 67 0.90 5.79 14.07
C SER A 67 2.34 6.26 14.24
N GLU A 68 3.24 5.40 14.73
CA GLU A 68 4.67 5.71 14.86
C GLU A 68 5.35 5.99 13.51
N LEU A 69 4.99 5.24 12.47
CA LEU A 69 5.53 5.38 11.12
C LEU A 69 5.10 6.69 10.45
N LEU A 70 3.85 7.10 10.66
CA LEU A 70 3.27 8.29 10.02
C LEU A 70 3.50 9.57 10.80
N VAL A 71 3.65 9.46 12.12
CA VAL A 71 3.55 10.60 13.00
C VAL A 71 4.78 10.67 13.91
N LYS A 72 5.87 11.23 13.40
CA LYS A 72 6.93 11.75 14.29
C LYS A 72 6.38 12.94 15.08
N GLY A 73 5.71 12.69 16.22
CA GLY A 73 5.46 13.70 17.25
C GLY A 73 4.07 14.35 17.32
N LEU A 74 2.99 13.68 16.92
CA LEU A 74 1.60 14.16 17.08
C LEU A 74 0.72 13.02 17.62
N SER A 75 -0.24 13.40 18.46
CA SER A 75 -1.00 12.53 19.38
C SER A 75 -2.43 12.24 18.91
N SER A 76 -2.76 12.50 17.65
CA SER A 76 -4.10 12.23 17.13
C SER A 76 -4.22 10.78 16.67
N PRO A 77 -5.27 10.06 17.11
CA PRO A 77 -5.50 8.68 16.68
C PRO A 77 -5.81 8.65 15.19
N LEU A 78 -5.05 7.85 14.44
CA LEU A 78 -5.37 7.56 13.04
C LEU A 78 -6.62 6.69 12.98
N VAL A 79 -7.63 7.15 12.25
CA VAL A 79 -8.83 6.33 11.98
C VAL A 79 -8.49 5.40 10.82
N LEU A 80 -8.31 4.11 11.12
CA LEU A 80 -8.11 3.05 10.13
C LEU A 80 -9.50 2.55 9.70
N SER A 81 -9.85 2.73 8.43
CA SER A 81 -11.19 2.35 7.93
C SER A 81 -11.21 0.99 7.24
N GLU A 82 -10.23 0.72 6.37
CA GLU A 82 -10.18 -0.51 5.58
C GLU A 82 -8.73 -0.99 5.45
N ARG A 83 -8.53 -2.30 5.55
CA ARG A 83 -7.22 -2.95 5.45
C ARG A 83 -7.30 -4.13 4.50
N SER A 84 -6.28 -4.28 3.68
CA SER A 84 -6.13 -5.45 2.79
C SER A 84 -4.67 -5.86 2.72
N LEU A 85 -4.43 -7.14 2.47
CA LEU A 85 -3.13 -7.65 2.10
C LEU A 85 -3.07 -7.75 0.58
N HIS A 86 -2.18 -6.96 -0.03
CA HIS A 86 -1.85 -7.05 -1.44
C HIS A 86 -0.63 -7.94 -1.65
N CYS A 87 -0.73 -8.93 -2.53
CA CYS A 87 0.34 -9.87 -2.83
C CYS A 87 0.66 -9.81 -4.31
N GLY A 88 1.85 -9.30 -4.62
CA GLY A 88 2.27 -9.05 -6.00
C GLY A 88 3.74 -9.39 -6.24
N ALA A 89 4.22 -9.10 -7.45
CA ALA A 89 5.53 -9.54 -7.91
C ALA A 89 6.70 -9.02 -7.04
N TYR A 90 6.49 -7.90 -6.36
CA TYR A 90 7.45 -7.28 -5.44
C TYR A 90 7.09 -7.47 -3.96
N GLY A 91 6.51 -8.63 -3.63
CA GLY A 91 6.22 -8.97 -2.25
C GLY A 91 4.82 -8.62 -1.79
N SER A 92 4.64 -8.70 -0.48
CA SER A 92 3.38 -8.40 0.17
C SER A 92 3.35 -6.96 0.63
N SER A 93 2.16 -6.35 0.64
CA SER A 93 1.94 -5.05 1.22
C SER A 93 0.62 -5.00 1.95
N ILE A 94 0.63 -4.44 3.15
CA ILE A 94 -0.60 -4.12 3.86
C ILE A 94 -1.04 -2.76 3.33
N VAL A 95 -2.23 -2.72 2.75
CA VAL A 95 -2.81 -1.52 2.15
C VAL A 95 -3.94 -1.04 3.04
N MET A 96 -3.88 0.23 3.42
CA MET A 96 -4.80 0.84 4.38
C MET A 96 -5.40 2.12 3.82
N LYS A 97 -6.70 2.28 3.98
CA LYS A 97 -7.37 3.58 3.89
C LYS A 97 -7.42 4.19 5.29
N LEU A 98 -7.01 5.45 5.40
CA LEU A 98 -6.95 6.14 6.68
C LEU A 98 -7.22 7.64 6.52
N ASP A 99 -7.59 8.28 7.63
CA ASP A 99 -7.59 9.73 7.75
C ASP A 99 -6.21 10.21 8.24
N TYR A 100 -5.49 10.94 7.40
CA TYR A 100 -4.21 11.57 7.71
C TYR A 100 -4.37 13.09 7.70
N GLN A 101 -4.29 13.71 8.88
CA GLN A 101 -4.38 15.17 9.03
C GLN A 101 -5.69 15.77 8.46
N GLY A 102 -6.82 15.07 8.60
CA GLY A 102 -8.12 15.49 8.09
C GLY A 102 -8.31 15.22 6.60
N ARG A 103 -7.54 14.29 6.02
CA ARG A 103 -7.52 13.96 4.59
C ARG A 103 -7.55 12.47 4.39
N ALA A 104 -8.40 12.01 3.47
CA ALA A 104 -8.41 10.62 3.06
C ALA A 104 -7.09 10.25 2.37
N ALA A 105 -6.41 9.25 2.89
CA ALA A 105 -5.12 8.79 2.40
C ALA A 105 -5.11 7.30 2.16
N CYS A 106 -4.25 6.89 1.23
CA CYS A 106 -3.89 5.52 0.98
C CYS A 106 -2.46 5.26 1.44
N LEU A 107 -2.30 4.31 2.35
CA LEU A 107 -1.03 3.88 2.90
C LEU A 107 -0.73 2.46 2.44
N TRP A 108 0.45 2.28 1.84
CA TRP A 108 1.01 0.96 1.57
C TRP A 108 2.18 0.73 2.51
N LEU A 109 2.14 -0.37 3.25
CA LEU A 109 3.22 -0.83 4.12
C LEU A 109 3.82 -2.10 3.53
N LYS A 110 5.15 -2.19 3.50
CA LYS A 110 5.87 -3.42 3.14
C LYS A 110 6.44 -4.07 4.40
N ILE A 111 6.68 -5.37 4.32
CA ILE A 111 7.35 -6.13 5.37
C ILE A 111 8.85 -6.14 5.06
N LYS A 112 9.67 -5.76 6.04
CA LYS A 112 11.13 -5.85 5.92
C LYS A 112 11.74 -6.13 7.28
N LYS A 113 12.56 -7.19 7.37
CA LYS A 113 13.16 -7.70 8.61
C LYS A 113 12.11 -7.94 9.70
N GLY A 114 10.95 -8.49 9.34
CA GLY A 114 9.82 -8.69 10.25
C GLY A 114 9.17 -7.42 10.81
N GLN A 115 9.43 -6.25 10.23
CA GLN A 115 8.84 -4.97 10.63
C GLN A 115 8.06 -4.34 9.48
N LEU A 116 7.12 -3.45 9.83
CA LEU A 116 6.38 -2.64 8.87
C LEU A 116 7.22 -1.42 8.49
N GLU A 117 7.37 -1.17 7.19
CA GLU A 117 7.97 0.04 6.65
C GLU A 117 6.98 0.71 5.69
N VAL A 118 6.94 2.04 5.66
CA VAL A 118 6.15 2.78 4.66
C VAL A 118 6.70 2.50 3.26
N ARG A 119 5.88 1.92 2.39
CA ARG A 119 6.16 1.77 0.96
C ARG A 119 5.73 3.02 0.21
N SER A 120 4.52 3.50 0.48
CA SER A 120 4.02 4.76 -0.05
C SER A 120 2.89 5.32 0.80
N LEU A 121 2.74 6.64 0.76
CA LEU A 121 1.61 7.37 1.31
C LEU A 121 1.15 8.34 0.23
N GLY A 122 -0.15 8.35 -0.06
CA GLY A 122 -0.73 9.23 -1.07
C GLY A 122 -2.17 9.61 -0.74
N GLY A 123 -2.70 10.58 -1.47
CA GLY A 123 -4.11 10.96 -1.36
C GLY A 123 -5.02 9.88 -1.92
N LEU A 124 -6.21 9.76 -1.35
CA LEU A 124 -7.25 8.85 -1.83
C LEU A 124 -8.22 9.61 -2.73
N GLU A 125 -8.47 9.11 -3.94
CA GLU A 125 -9.53 9.64 -4.80
C GLU A 125 -10.91 9.16 -4.28
N PRO A 126 -11.98 9.97 -4.34
CA PRO A 126 -13.30 9.60 -3.84
C PRO A 126 -13.98 8.39 -4.52
N THR A 127 -13.38 7.71 -5.51
CA THR A 127 -14.09 6.68 -6.31
C THR A 127 -13.42 5.28 -6.44
N LYS A 128 -14.25 4.27 -6.12
CA LYS A 128 -14.53 2.95 -6.75
C LYS A 128 -13.58 1.75 -6.75
N SER A 129 -12.32 1.80 -6.32
CA SER A 129 -11.54 0.55 -6.14
C SER A 129 -11.63 0.01 -4.70
N GLN A 130 -11.72 -1.32 -4.56
CA GLN A 130 -11.60 -1.98 -3.25
C GLN A 130 -10.19 -1.78 -2.68
N LEU A 131 -9.16 -1.89 -3.54
CA LEU A 131 -7.77 -1.60 -3.21
C LEU A 131 -7.44 -0.14 -3.51
N CYS A 132 -6.91 0.61 -2.55
CA CYS A 132 -6.46 1.97 -2.83
C CYS A 132 -5.04 1.95 -3.42
N ASP A 133 -4.80 2.67 -4.53
CA ASP A 133 -3.44 2.89 -5.06
C ASP A 133 -2.89 4.24 -4.60
N GLY A 134 -3.78 5.23 -4.51
CA GLY A 134 -3.47 6.58 -4.12
C GLY A 134 -2.74 7.39 -5.19
N TYR A 135 -2.72 8.71 -5.01
CA TYR A 135 -1.97 9.63 -5.84
C TYR A 135 -0.93 10.40 -5.01
N LYS A 136 0.12 10.87 -5.67
CA LYS A 136 1.17 11.67 -5.02
C LYS A 136 0.61 13.05 -4.71
N TRP A 137 0.60 13.41 -3.43
CA TRP A 137 0.19 14.75 -3.01
C TRP A 137 1.03 15.82 -3.69
N GLY A 138 0.35 16.87 -4.11
CA GLY A 138 0.95 18.00 -4.78
C GLY A 138 1.55 17.68 -6.15
N GLU A 139 1.30 16.53 -6.77
CA GLU A 139 1.79 16.26 -8.13
C GLU A 139 0.63 16.10 -9.12
N LEU A 140 0.69 16.88 -10.20
CA LEU A 140 -0.23 16.77 -11.33
C LEU A 140 0.53 16.48 -12.62
N ILE A 141 -0.13 15.74 -13.51
CA ILE A 141 0.32 15.53 -14.90
C ILE A 141 -0.58 16.36 -15.81
N ILE A 142 0.01 17.23 -16.62
CA ILE A 142 -0.72 18.16 -17.50
C ILE A 142 -0.33 17.89 -18.95
N GLY A 143 -1.32 17.46 -19.73
CA GLY A 143 -1.23 17.34 -21.18
C GLY A 143 -1.59 18.66 -21.86
N LEU A 144 -0.72 19.16 -22.71
CA LEU A 144 -0.86 20.44 -23.41
C LEU A 144 -1.27 20.23 -24.87
N LYS A 145 -1.95 21.21 -25.48
CA LYS A 145 -2.27 21.18 -26.92
C LYS A 145 -1.10 21.68 -27.77
N SER A 146 -0.26 22.54 -27.21
CA SER A 146 0.93 23.08 -27.87
C SER A 146 2.03 23.50 -26.88
N SER A 147 3.23 23.74 -27.39
CA SER A 147 4.35 24.26 -26.61
C SER A 147 4.16 25.72 -26.16
N LEU A 148 3.34 26.52 -26.87
CA LEU A 148 3.04 27.90 -26.48
C LEU A 148 2.21 27.95 -25.20
N GLN A 149 1.21 27.08 -25.08
CA GLN A 149 0.40 26.93 -23.86
C GLN A 149 1.23 26.56 -22.63
N LYS A 150 2.36 25.85 -22.83
CA LYS A 150 3.28 25.53 -21.74
C LYS A 150 3.78 26.80 -21.05
N ASN A 151 4.23 27.77 -21.84
CA ASN A 151 4.82 29.00 -21.32
C ASN A 151 3.76 29.87 -20.64
N GLU A 152 2.56 29.92 -21.22
CA GLU A 152 1.39 30.60 -20.63
C GLU A 152 1.05 29.99 -19.26
N LEU A 153 0.87 28.68 -19.19
CA LEU A 153 0.57 27.94 -17.95
C LEU A 153 1.63 28.17 -16.87
N ILE A 154 2.91 28.07 -17.23
CA ILE A 154 4.00 28.31 -16.28
C ILE A 154 3.96 29.77 -15.81
N SER A 155 3.84 30.74 -16.71
CA SER A 155 3.83 32.15 -16.34
C SER A 155 2.67 32.52 -15.41
N HIS A 156 1.51 31.89 -15.60
CA HIS A 156 0.30 32.18 -14.83
C HIS A 156 0.36 31.57 -13.42
N PHE A 157 0.79 30.31 -13.30
CA PHE A 157 0.65 29.54 -12.05
C PHE A 157 1.95 29.37 -11.25
N MET A 158 3.13 29.66 -11.80
CA MET A 158 4.41 29.39 -11.14
C MET A 158 4.62 30.16 -9.83
N HIS A 159 4.12 31.39 -9.74
CA HIS A 159 4.34 32.22 -8.55
C HIS A 159 3.37 31.92 -7.41
N ASN A 160 2.19 31.38 -7.72
CA ASN A 160 1.09 31.25 -6.76
C ASN A 160 0.72 29.81 -6.43
N THR A 161 0.93 28.88 -7.37
CA THR A 161 0.38 27.52 -7.27
C THR A 161 1.43 26.45 -7.45
N PHE A 162 2.35 26.60 -8.41
CA PHE A 162 3.41 25.64 -8.63
C PHE A 162 4.63 25.98 -7.77
N SER A 163 5.30 24.94 -7.29
CA SER A 163 6.63 25.00 -6.69
C SER A 163 7.70 24.58 -7.71
N ASN A 164 7.36 23.64 -8.60
CA ASN A 164 8.27 23.11 -9.61
C ASN A 164 7.52 22.63 -10.87
N VAL A 165 8.21 22.66 -12.01
CA VAL A 165 7.69 22.14 -13.29
C VAL A 165 8.78 21.30 -13.96
N ALA A 166 8.49 20.03 -14.19
CA ALA A 166 9.37 19.10 -14.89
C ALA A 166 8.78 18.75 -16.27
N VAL A 167 9.61 18.86 -17.31
CA VAL A 167 9.20 18.52 -18.68
C VAL A 167 9.31 17.01 -18.87
N VAL A 168 8.20 16.35 -19.16
CA VAL A 168 8.17 14.91 -19.46
C VAL A 168 8.31 14.68 -20.97
N SER A 169 7.59 15.49 -21.77
CA SER A 169 7.75 15.55 -23.23
C SER A 169 7.33 16.94 -23.76
N THR A 170 7.35 17.16 -25.07
CA THR A 170 6.98 18.44 -25.70
C THR A 170 5.63 18.98 -25.23
N ASN A 171 4.63 18.09 -25.10
CA ASN A 171 3.26 18.43 -24.75
C ASN A 171 2.81 17.80 -23.42
N LEU A 172 3.77 17.39 -22.57
CA LEU A 172 3.47 16.77 -21.29
C LEU A 172 4.42 17.31 -20.22
N ILE A 173 3.85 17.87 -19.16
CA ILE A 173 4.61 18.33 -18.01
C ILE A 173 4.09 17.66 -16.75
N LYS A 174 4.99 17.47 -15.79
CA LYS A 174 4.66 17.19 -14.41
C LYS A 174 4.83 18.48 -13.63
N VAL A 175 3.81 18.89 -12.89
CA VAL A 175 3.90 20.04 -11.99
C VAL A 175 3.87 19.56 -10.55
N THR A 176 4.70 20.17 -9.72
CA THR A 176 4.62 20.04 -8.27
C THR A 176 3.96 21.30 -7.74
N LEU A 177 2.90 21.14 -6.96
CA LEU A 177 2.19 22.21 -6.28
C LEU A 177 2.98 22.68 -5.08
N ARG A 178 2.62 23.84 -4.54
CA ARG A 178 3.10 24.28 -3.23
C ARG A 178 2.39 23.51 -2.11
N GLU A 179 3.02 23.42 -0.95
CA GLU A 179 2.57 22.57 0.17
C GLU A 179 1.15 22.94 0.65
N GLU A 180 0.77 24.21 0.60
CA GLU A 180 -0.56 24.71 0.96
C GLU A 180 -1.70 24.14 0.07
N PHE A 181 -1.36 23.60 -1.10
CA PHE A 181 -2.30 22.95 -2.02
C PHE A 181 -2.27 21.42 -1.95
N PHE A 182 -1.43 20.81 -1.11
CA PHE A 182 -1.45 19.36 -0.94
C PHE A 182 -2.83 18.96 -0.38
N GLY A 183 -3.44 17.90 -0.92
CA GLY A 183 -4.80 17.49 -0.59
C GLY A 183 -5.91 18.34 -1.22
N LYS A 184 -5.57 19.36 -2.02
CA LYS A 184 -6.50 20.22 -2.77
C LYS A 184 -6.28 20.12 -4.29
N GLU A 185 -5.70 19.02 -4.74
CA GLU A 185 -5.29 18.81 -6.12
C GLU A 185 -6.47 18.94 -7.08
N LEU A 186 -7.64 18.41 -6.71
CA LEU A 186 -8.88 18.53 -7.50
C LEU A 186 -9.34 19.99 -7.64
N GLU A 187 -9.23 20.80 -6.58
CA GLU A 187 -9.57 22.23 -6.65
C GLU A 187 -8.62 22.98 -7.58
N VAL A 188 -7.32 22.68 -7.52
CA VAL A 188 -6.30 23.26 -8.41
C VAL A 188 -6.53 22.85 -9.86
N ILE A 189 -6.87 21.57 -10.11
CA ILE A 189 -7.23 21.08 -11.45
C ILE A 189 -8.37 21.92 -12.05
N GLU A 190 -9.43 22.14 -11.27
CA GLU A 190 -10.58 22.93 -11.74
C GLU A 190 -10.24 24.41 -11.93
N SER A 191 -9.35 24.98 -11.13
CA SER A 191 -8.83 26.34 -11.35
C SER A 191 -8.07 26.46 -12.66
N ILE A 192 -7.14 25.53 -12.93
CA ILE A 192 -6.33 25.55 -14.17
C ILE A 192 -7.23 25.41 -15.40
N LYS A 193 -8.20 24.47 -15.39
CA LYS A 193 -9.12 24.25 -16.51
C LYS A 193 -10.00 25.46 -16.85
N LYS A 194 -10.30 26.32 -15.87
CA LYS A 194 -11.09 27.54 -16.08
C LYS A 194 -10.31 28.63 -16.79
N GLU A 195 -9.01 28.68 -16.58
CA GLU A 195 -8.15 29.76 -17.06
C GLU A 195 -7.39 29.38 -18.32
N ILE A 196 -7.04 28.10 -18.48
CA ILE A 196 -6.22 27.62 -19.61
C ILE A 196 -6.82 26.34 -20.19
N ASP A 197 -7.08 26.37 -21.49
CA ASP A 197 -7.63 25.26 -22.27
C ASP A 197 -6.56 24.21 -22.60
N VAL A 198 -6.19 23.43 -21.59
CA VAL A 198 -5.26 22.30 -21.71
C VAL A 198 -5.92 21.05 -22.32
N LYS A 199 -5.14 20.06 -22.75
CA LYS A 199 -5.67 18.80 -23.31
C LYS A 199 -6.29 17.92 -22.22
N TYR A 200 -5.57 17.77 -21.10
CA TYR A 200 -6.05 17.08 -19.91
C TYR A 200 -5.20 17.47 -18.69
N ILE A 201 -5.75 17.25 -17.50
CA ILE A 201 -5.01 17.28 -16.24
C ILE A 201 -5.44 16.06 -15.45
N GLU A 202 -4.49 15.32 -14.91
CA GLU A 202 -4.72 14.14 -14.09
C GLU A 202 -3.85 14.17 -12.83
N LEU A 203 -4.33 13.47 -11.81
CA LEU A 203 -3.56 13.21 -10.59
C LEU A 203 -2.39 12.28 -10.94
N ASN A 204 -1.22 12.53 -10.35
CA ASN A 204 -0.10 11.62 -10.53
C ASN A 204 -0.27 10.38 -9.64
N THR A 205 -0.86 9.33 -10.19
CA THR A 205 -1.14 8.08 -9.45
C THR A 205 0.15 7.35 -9.07
N ILE A 206 0.15 6.77 -7.87
CA ILE A 206 1.27 5.93 -7.41
C ILE A 206 1.14 4.58 -8.12
N GLN A 207 2.22 4.15 -8.77
CA GLN A 207 2.27 2.89 -9.47
C GLN A 207 2.67 1.79 -8.50
N HIS A 208 1.84 0.74 -8.42
CA HIS A 208 2.06 -0.41 -7.56
C HIS A 208 2.30 -1.69 -8.36
N PRO A 209 2.95 -2.70 -7.75
CA PRO A 209 3.04 -4.03 -8.34
C PRO A 209 1.66 -4.58 -8.68
N VAL A 210 1.54 -5.27 -9.81
CA VAL A 210 0.35 -6.08 -10.08
C VAL A 210 0.29 -7.24 -9.08
N GLY A 211 -0.91 -7.53 -8.58
CA GLY A 211 -1.12 -8.57 -7.58
C GLY A 211 -2.59 -8.75 -7.20
N LEU A 212 -2.82 -9.68 -6.27
CA LEU A 212 -4.13 -9.96 -5.69
C LEU A 212 -4.26 -9.26 -4.33
N ALA A 213 -5.43 -8.70 -4.07
CA ALA A 213 -5.75 -8.09 -2.78
C ALA A 213 -6.77 -8.94 -2.02
N THR A 214 -6.47 -9.23 -0.75
CA THR A 214 -7.36 -9.93 0.17
C THR A 214 -7.74 -9.00 1.32
N PRO A 215 -9.03 -8.71 1.57
CA PRO A 215 -9.47 -7.92 2.71
C PRO A 215 -9.05 -8.56 4.03
N LEU A 216 -8.59 -7.75 4.98
CA LEU A 216 -8.26 -8.18 6.35
C LEU A 216 -9.43 -7.84 7.28
N ARG A 217 -9.82 -8.77 8.15
CA ARG A 217 -10.95 -8.59 9.08
C ARG A 217 -10.52 -7.99 10.42
#